data_AF-A0A3G9CZV4-F1
#
_entry.id   AF-A0A3G9CZV4-F1
#
_cell.length_a   1.000
_cell.length_b   1.000
_cell.length_c   1.000
_cell.angle_alpha   90.00
_cell.angle_beta   90.00
_cell.angle_gamma   90.00
#
_symmetry.space_group_name_H-M   'P 1'
#
loop_
_entity.id
_entity.type
_entity.pdbx_description
1 polymer ?
#
loop_
_entity_poly.entity_id
_entity_poly.type
_entity_poly.pdbx_seq_one_letter_code
_entity_poly.pdbx_strand_id
1 'polypeptide(L)'
;MIRIATAECFTHGKIAREIHAFSQGYPLSYKWNINPKIYRLSLVAGVFIPTIFGIKKILGFEPLPPTDLVDDIKVYDEAADKKMAKKMAEAIKEITSADIGIGTTAGIGRGGIAVISDKREIVSSSDVYADLRSSPASEIIKRQESGIKKTLKFLEDILTNMI
;
A
#
# COMPACT_ATOMS: atom_id res chain seq x y z
N MET A 1 -2.22 -18.22 -10.91
CA MET A 1 -2.91 -17.46 -9.85
C MET A 1 -1.89 -16.45 -9.37
N ILE A 2 -2.22 -15.16 -9.42
CA ILE A 2 -1.28 -14.08 -9.12
C ILE A 2 -1.34 -13.83 -7.62
N ARG A 3 -0.23 -14.07 -6.94
CA ARG A 3 -0.05 -13.90 -5.50
C ARG A 3 0.31 -12.45 -5.21
N ILE A 4 -0.40 -11.85 -4.27
CA ILE A 4 -0.23 -10.45 -3.88
C ILE A 4 -0.02 -10.36 -2.38
N ALA A 5 0.90 -9.52 -1.94
CA ALA A 5 1.08 -9.19 -0.53
C ALA A 5 1.15 -7.68 -0.32
N THR A 6 0.61 -7.19 0.81
CA THR A 6 0.59 -5.76 1.14
C THR A 6 1.23 -5.47 2.49
N ALA A 7 1.97 -4.37 2.56
CA ALA A 7 2.42 -3.71 3.76
C ALA A 7 1.86 -2.28 3.78
N GLU A 8 0.89 -2.04 4.65
CA GLU A 8 0.06 -0.84 4.63
C GLU A 8 0.26 -0.02 5.91
N CYS A 9 0.23 1.31 5.79
CA CYS A 9 0.11 2.22 6.93
C CYS A 9 -1.19 3.01 6.78
N PHE A 10 -1.17 4.15 6.09
CA PHE A 10 -2.31 5.07 6.04
C PHE A 10 -3.57 4.50 5.35
N THR A 11 -3.47 3.35 4.67
CA THR A 11 -4.61 2.65 4.07
C THR A 11 -5.22 1.56 4.96
N HIS A 12 -4.64 1.29 6.13
CA HIS A 12 -5.21 0.48 7.22
C HIS A 12 -5.60 -0.97 6.82
N GLY A 13 -4.85 -1.60 5.91
CA GLY A 13 -5.15 -2.97 5.46
C GLY A 13 -6.36 -3.07 4.53
N LYS A 14 -6.95 -1.93 4.14
CA LYS A 14 -8.16 -1.92 3.30
C LYS A 14 -7.85 -2.35 1.86
N ILE A 15 -6.62 -2.18 1.38
CA ILE A 15 -6.21 -2.66 0.06
C ILE A 15 -6.17 -4.19 0.06
N ALA A 16 -5.49 -4.80 1.04
CA ALA A 16 -5.48 -6.25 1.22
C ALA A 16 -6.90 -6.82 1.29
N ARG A 17 -7.76 -6.23 2.12
CA ARG A 17 -9.16 -6.65 2.26
C ARG A 17 -9.90 -6.64 0.92
N GLU A 18 -9.73 -5.58 0.13
CA GLU A 18 -10.39 -5.43 -1.16
C GLU A 18 -9.90 -6.45 -2.19
N ILE A 19 -8.58 -6.73 -2.24
CA ILE A 19 -7.99 -7.77 -3.10
C ILE A 19 -8.55 -9.15 -2.73
N HIS A 20 -8.62 -9.46 -1.43
CA HIS A 20 -9.20 -10.72 -0.97
C HIS A 20 -10.69 -10.82 -1.34
N ALA A 21 -11.46 -9.76 -1.09
CA ALA A 21 -12.88 -9.72 -1.45
C ALA A 21 -13.11 -9.94 -2.95
N PHE A 22 -12.32 -9.29 -3.81
CA PHE A 22 -12.35 -9.49 -5.26
C PHE A 22 -12.07 -10.96 -5.64
N SER A 23 -11.08 -11.58 -4.99
CA SER A 23 -10.68 -12.96 -5.25
C SER A 23 -11.74 -13.99 -4.85
N GLN A 24 -12.56 -13.68 -3.85
CA GLN A 24 -13.59 -14.59 -3.29
C GLN A 24 -15.01 -14.28 -3.77
N GLY A 25 -15.22 -13.19 -4.51
CA GLY A 25 -16.56 -12.76 -4.94
C GLY A 25 -17.41 -12.16 -3.81
N TYR A 26 -16.76 -11.55 -2.81
CA TYR A 26 -17.44 -10.84 -1.73
C TYR A 26 -17.89 -9.43 -2.18
N PRO A 27 -18.75 -8.75 -1.40
CA PRO A 27 -19.08 -7.35 -1.65
C PRO A 27 -17.82 -6.47 -1.71
N LEU A 28 -17.76 -5.63 -2.75
CA LEU A 28 -16.60 -4.81 -3.09
C LEU A 28 -16.88 -3.34 -2.76
N SER A 29 -15.87 -2.66 -2.22
CA SER A 29 -15.92 -1.19 -2.03
C SER A 29 -15.30 -0.46 -3.23
N TYR A 30 -14.48 -1.15 -4.01
CA TYR A 30 -13.86 -0.65 -5.22
C TYR A 30 -14.49 -1.28 -6.46
N LYS A 31 -14.74 -0.46 -7.49
CA LYS A 31 -15.28 -0.94 -8.77
C LYS A 31 -14.13 -1.38 -9.68
N TRP A 32 -13.82 -2.67 -9.65
CA TRP A 32 -12.86 -3.29 -10.54
C TRP A 32 -13.37 -3.29 -11.99
N ASN A 33 -12.46 -3.04 -12.93
CA ASN A 33 -12.66 -3.12 -14.38
C ASN A 33 -12.11 -4.43 -14.97
N ILE A 34 -11.61 -5.32 -14.11
CA ILE A 34 -11.12 -6.65 -14.45
C ILE A 34 -12.07 -7.74 -13.93
N ASN A 35 -12.08 -8.89 -14.61
CA ASN A 35 -12.94 -10.02 -14.26
C ASN A 35 -12.18 -11.04 -13.37
N PRO A 36 -12.66 -11.40 -12.18
CA PRO A 36 -11.99 -12.35 -11.28
C PRO A 36 -11.86 -13.77 -11.83
N LYS A 37 -12.67 -14.14 -12.85
CA LYS A 37 -12.52 -15.43 -13.56
C LYS A 37 -11.30 -15.45 -14.49
N ILE A 38 -10.90 -14.29 -15.00
CA ILE A 38 -9.73 -14.11 -15.88
C ILE A 38 -8.51 -13.81 -15.03
N TYR A 39 -8.61 -12.80 -14.17
CA TYR A 39 -7.56 -12.36 -13.27
C TYR A 39 -7.71 -13.06 -11.93
N ARG A 40 -7.17 -14.29 -11.84
CA ARG A 40 -7.22 -15.11 -10.63
C ARG A 40 -6.18 -14.64 -9.62
N LEU A 41 -6.59 -13.77 -8.70
CA LEU A 41 -5.74 -13.21 -7.64
C LEU A 41 -5.78 -14.07 -6.37
N SER A 42 -4.74 -13.94 -5.54
CA SER A 42 -4.67 -14.52 -4.20
C SER A 42 -3.89 -13.59 -3.28
N LEU A 43 -4.52 -13.16 -2.19
CA LEU A 43 -3.82 -12.42 -1.13
C LEU A 43 -3.04 -13.40 -0.26
N VAL A 44 -1.70 -13.27 -0.23
CA VAL A 44 -0.82 -14.08 0.63
C VAL A 44 -0.78 -13.50 2.04
N ALA A 45 -0.58 -12.19 2.14
CA ALA A 45 -0.56 -11.47 3.41
C ALA A 45 -1.00 -10.02 3.20
N GLY A 46 -1.65 -9.45 4.21
CA GLY A 46 -1.88 -8.02 4.33
C GLY A 46 -1.51 -7.58 5.74
N VAL A 47 -0.49 -6.74 5.88
CA VAL A 47 -0.03 -6.27 7.19
C VAL A 47 -0.27 -4.77 7.34
N PHE A 48 -0.91 -4.37 8.44
CA PHE A 48 -0.98 -2.97 8.85
C PHE A 48 0.18 -2.69 9.81
N ILE A 49 1.12 -1.83 9.40
CA ILE A 49 2.43 -1.69 10.07
C ILE A 49 2.88 -0.23 10.27
N PRO A 50 2.14 0.54 11.09
CA PRO A 50 2.38 1.98 11.24
C PRO A 50 3.72 2.30 11.93
N THR A 51 4.22 1.43 12.81
CA THR A 51 5.39 1.72 13.66
C THR A 51 6.73 1.36 13.03
N ILE A 52 7.79 2.03 13.50
CA ILE A 52 9.19 1.71 13.16
C ILE A 52 9.54 0.28 13.60
N PHE A 53 9.12 -0.10 14.81
CA PHE A 53 9.40 -1.42 15.36
C PHE A 53 8.81 -2.53 14.50
N GLY A 54 7.57 -2.35 14.03
CA GLY A 54 6.90 -3.30 13.15
C GLY A 54 7.70 -3.53 11.87
N ILE A 55 8.16 -2.46 11.21
CA ILE A 55 8.98 -2.57 10.00
C ILE A 55 10.25 -3.37 10.27
N LYS A 56 10.98 -3.06 11.32
CA LYS A 56 12.23 -3.78 11.65
C LYS A 56 11.99 -5.27 11.91
N LYS A 57 10.93 -5.61 12.65
CA LYS A 57 10.70 -6.99 13.11
C LYS A 57 9.96 -7.87 12.12
N ILE A 58 9.02 -7.30 11.37
CA ILE A 58 8.18 -8.07 10.44
C ILE A 58 8.72 -7.95 9.02
N LEU A 59 9.08 -6.74 8.56
CA LEU A 59 9.63 -6.54 7.21
C LEU A 59 11.15 -6.73 7.14
N GLY A 60 11.83 -6.87 8.28
CA GLY A 60 13.23 -7.32 8.32
C GLY A 60 14.26 -6.31 7.82
N PHE A 61 13.92 -5.01 7.73
CA PHE A 61 14.85 -3.98 7.26
C PHE A 61 14.83 -2.72 8.14
N GLU A 62 15.90 -1.93 8.05
CA GLU A 62 16.01 -0.65 8.76
C GLU A 62 15.22 0.44 8.02
N PRO A 63 14.19 1.05 8.64
CA PRO A 63 13.38 2.10 8.02
C PRO A 63 14.21 3.35 7.77
N LEU A 64 13.70 4.23 6.90
CA LEU A 64 14.29 5.55 6.73
C LEU A 64 14.16 6.33 8.05
N PRO A 65 15.12 7.22 8.39
CA PRO A 65 14.98 8.14 9.50
C PRO A 65 13.72 9.00 9.31
N PRO A 66 12.76 8.98 10.25
CA PRO A 66 11.57 9.80 10.13
C PRO A 66 11.89 11.28 10.35
N THR A 67 11.09 12.15 9.74
CA THR A 67 11.12 13.59 10.02
C THR A 67 10.61 13.86 11.43
N ASP A 68 9.64 13.07 11.88
CA ASP A 68 8.98 13.22 13.19
C ASP A 68 8.37 11.89 13.65
N LEU A 69 7.99 11.81 14.93
CA LEU A 69 7.33 10.66 15.53
C LEU A 69 6.08 11.11 16.29
N VAL A 70 4.93 10.51 15.95
CA VAL A 70 3.67 10.71 16.68
C VAL A 70 3.25 9.36 17.24
N ASP A 71 3.31 9.17 18.56
CA ASP A 71 2.92 7.91 19.21
C ASP A 71 3.59 6.66 18.61
N ASP A 72 4.91 6.74 18.34
CA ASP A 72 5.72 5.71 17.64
C ASP A 72 5.36 5.46 16.16
N ILE A 73 4.43 6.25 15.62
CA ILE A 73 4.11 6.29 14.19
C ILE A 73 5.13 7.18 13.48
N LYS A 74 5.80 6.59 12.49
CA LYS A 74 6.75 7.31 11.62
C LYS A 74 6.05 8.37 10.79
N VAL A 75 6.59 9.58 10.81
CA VAL A 75 6.16 10.69 9.94
C VAL A 75 7.29 11.03 8.97
N TYR A 76 6.99 10.95 7.68
CA TYR A 76 7.89 11.33 6.60
C TYR A 76 7.31 12.50 5.80
N ASP A 77 8.15 13.22 5.06
CA ASP A 77 7.68 14.01 3.94
C ASP A 77 7.28 13.11 2.75
N GLU A 78 6.60 13.69 1.75
CA GLU A 78 6.11 12.92 0.59
C GLU A 78 7.23 12.20 -0.19
N ALA A 79 8.44 12.76 -0.24
CA ALA A 79 9.56 12.16 -0.97
C ALA A 79 10.10 10.93 -0.23
N ALA A 80 10.25 11.03 1.10
CA ALA A 80 10.63 9.94 1.97
C ALA A 80 9.52 8.87 2.05
N ASP A 81 8.25 9.27 2.07
CA ASP A 81 7.12 8.34 2.01
C ASP A 81 7.15 7.49 0.73
N LYS A 82 7.43 8.08 -0.45
CA LYS A 82 7.54 7.32 -1.71
C LYS A 82 8.67 6.29 -1.65
N LYS A 83 9.84 6.69 -1.15
CA LYS A 83 10.99 5.78 -0.96
C LYS A 83 10.66 4.66 0.02
N MET A 84 9.99 5.01 1.12
CA MET A 84 9.63 4.07 2.16
C MET A 84 8.54 3.08 1.68
N ALA A 85 7.52 3.56 0.97
CA ALA A 85 6.49 2.73 0.35
C ALA A 85 7.12 1.69 -0.60
N LYS A 86 8.10 2.11 -1.41
CA LYS A 86 8.88 1.20 -2.26
C LYS A 86 9.59 0.12 -1.44
N LYS A 87 10.39 0.50 -0.43
CA LYS A 87 11.08 -0.48 0.44
C LYS A 87 10.12 -1.47 1.10
N MET A 88 8.95 -0.99 1.54
CA MET A 88 7.91 -1.84 2.13
C MET A 88 7.32 -2.84 1.13
N ALA A 89 7.04 -2.38 -0.10
CA ALA A 89 6.52 -3.22 -1.17
C ALA A 89 7.52 -4.32 -1.58
N GLU A 90 8.81 -3.96 -1.73
CA GLU A 90 9.89 -4.90 -2.03
C GLU A 90 10.03 -5.94 -0.92
N ALA A 91 10.12 -5.50 0.33
CA ALA A 91 10.29 -6.39 1.48
C ALA A 91 9.12 -7.38 1.64
N ILE A 92 7.87 -6.90 1.58
CA ILE A 92 6.72 -7.81 1.76
C ILE A 92 6.61 -8.80 0.59
N LYS A 93 6.96 -8.39 -0.63
CA LYS A 93 7.01 -9.28 -1.79
C LYS A 93 8.03 -10.39 -1.58
N GLU A 94 9.24 -10.04 -1.14
CA GLU A 94 10.33 -10.99 -0.90
C GLU A 94 9.98 -11.99 0.20
N ILE A 95 9.57 -11.50 1.37
CA ILE A 95 9.23 -12.33 2.54
C ILE A 95 8.12 -13.33 2.22
N THR A 96 7.15 -12.95 1.39
CA THR A 96 6.00 -13.80 1.06
C THR A 96 6.17 -14.58 -0.25
N SER A 97 7.26 -14.35 -0.98
CA SER A 97 7.44 -14.86 -2.35
C SER A 97 6.22 -14.59 -3.24
N ALA A 98 5.59 -13.42 -3.07
CA ALA A 98 4.44 -12.99 -3.86
C ALA A 98 4.89 -12.48 -5.24
N ASP A 99 4.01 -12.57 -6.23
CA ASP A 99 4.26 -12.04 -7.57
C ASP A 99 4.23 -10.49 -7.57
N ILE A 100 3.40 -9.91 -6.69
CA ILE A 100 3.23 -8.46 -6.54
C ILE A 100 3.31 -8.06 -5.07
N GLY A 101 4.15 -7.07 -4.76
CA GLY A 101 4.21 -6.38 -3.47
C GLY A 101 3.55 -5.01 -3.53
N ILE A 102 2.85 -4.64 -2.46
CA ILE A 102 2.24 -3.32 -2.30
C ILE A 102 2.70 -2.68 -1.00
N GLY A 103 3.11 -1.43 -1.05
CA GLY A 103 3.56 -0.64 0.09
C GLY A 103 2.85 0.69 0.15
N THR A 104 2.34 1.09 1.33
CA THR A 104 1.72 2.40 1.53
C THR A 104 2.16 3.06 2.83
N THR A 105 2.49 4.35 2.77
CA THR A 105 2.83 5.18 3.95
C THR A 105 2.45 6.64 3.71
N ALA A 106 2.09 7.37 4.76
CA ALA A 106 1.80 8.80 4.63
C ALA A 106 2.04 9.54 5.96
N GLY A 107 2.98 10.47 5.97
CA GLY A 107 3.19 11.45 7.03
C GLY A 107 2.63 12.82 6.62
N ILE A 108 3.50 13.68 6.08
CA ILE A 108 3.24 15.04 5.62
C ILE A 108 3.21 15.05 4.09
N GLY A 109 2.07 15.45 3.51
CA GLY A 109 1.87 15.47 2.07
C GLY A 109 0.84 14.44 1.61
N ARG A 110 0.96 13.99 0.37
CA ARG A 110 0.01 13.05 -0.25
C ARG A 110 0.38 11.58 0.01
N GLY A 111 1.45 11.32 0.74
CA GLY A 111 1.97 9.99 1.04
C GLY A 111 2.64 9.30 -0.15
N GLY A 112 3.04 8.06 0.07
CA GLY A 112 3.72 7.18 -0.85
C GLY A 112 2.91 5.91 -1.07
N ILE A 113 2.81 5.52 -2.34
CA ILE A 113 2.20 4.29 -2.82
C ILE A 113 3.22 3.60 -3.72
N ALA A 114 3.45 2.32 -3.50
CA ALA A 114 4.25 1.48 -4.40
C ALA A 114 3.50 0.19 -4.72
N VAL A 115 3.45 -0.17 -6.00
CA VAL A 115 2.97 -1.48 -6.50
C VAL A 115 4.05 -2.05 -7.40
N ILE A 116 4.59 -3.21 -7.04
CA ILE A 116 5.83 -3.75 -7.61
C ILE A 116 5.64 -5.21 -8.03
N SER A 117 5.92 -5.51 -9.28
CA SER A 117 6.11 -6.87 -9.82
C SER A 117 7.53 -7.04 -10.36
N ASP A 118 7.88 -8.22 -10.89
CA ASP A 118 9.19 -8.44 -11.52
C ASP A 118 9.40 -7.62 -12.80
N LYS A 119 8.32 -7.22 -13.47
CA LYS A 119 8.37 -6.55 -14.78
C LYS A 119 8.11 -5.05 -14.72
N ARG A 120 7.43 -4.60 -13.68
CA ARG A 120 6.95 -3.21 -13.58
C ARG A 120 6.86 -2.75 -12.14
N GLU A 121 7.24 -1.51 -11.94
CA GLU A 121 7.10 -0.78 -10.70
C GLU A 121 6.31 0.51 -10.96
N ILE A 122 5.36 0.80 -10.07
CA ILE A 122 4.67 2.09 -10.03
C ILE A 122 4.85 2.66 -8.63
N VAL A 123 5.51 3.82 -8.53
CA VAL A 123 5.65 4.61 -7.29
C VAL A 123 4.97 5.96 -7.49
N SER A 124 4.04 6.31 -6.61
CA SER A 124 3.25 7.53 -6.70
C SER A 124 2.77 7.99 -5.31
N SER A 125 1.80 8.89 -5.28
CA SER A 125 1.13 9.39 -4.08
C SER A 125 -0.39 9.30 -4.23
N SER A 126 -1.13 9.54 -3.14
CA SER A 126 -2.55 9.88 -3.25
C SER A 126 -2.75 11.24 -3.96
N ASP A 127 -4.01 11.66 -4.11
CA ASP A 127 -4.37 12.97 -4.69
C ASP A 127 -4.70 14.02 -3.63
N VAL A 128 -4.64 13.67 -2.34
CA VAL A 128 -5.06 14.54 -1.23
C VAL A 128 -3.88 14.80 -0.31
N TYR A 129 -3.54 16.07 -0.14
CA TYR A 129 -2.56 16.51 0.84
C TYR A 129 -3.16 16.44 2.25
N ALA A 130 -2.40 15.94 3.21
CA ALA A 130 -2.70 16.11 4.64
C ALA A 130 -1.39 16.07 5.45
N ASP A 131 -1.41 16.61 6.67
CA ASP A 131 -0.33 16.45 7.65
C ASP A 131 -0.82 15.56 8.79
N LEU A 132 -0.20 14.39 8.99
CA LEU A 132 -0.60 13.45 10.04
C LEU A 132 -0.59 14.08 11.44
N ARG A 133 0.21 15.12 11.67
CA ARG A 133 0.39 15.75 12.97
C ARG A 133 -0.70 16.78 13.29
N SER A 134 -1.33 17.37 12.27
CA SER A 134 -2.17 18.56 12.45
C SER A 134 -3.42 18.63 11.59
N SER A 135 -3.51 17.90 10.48
CA SER A 135 -4.72 17.89 9.65
C SER A 135 -5.90 17.31 10.42
N PRO A 136 -7.12 17.83 10.23
CA PRO A 136 -8.32 17.24 10.79
C PRO A 136 -8.54 15.81 10.28
N ALA A 137 -9.19 14.98 11.09
CA ALA A 137 -9.46 13.58 10.76
C ALA A 137 -10.19 13.42 9.40
N SER A 138 -11.04 14.37 9.01
CA SER A 138 -11.75 14.36 7.73
C SER A 138 -10.81 14.44 6.52
N GLU A 139 -9.70 15.18 6.60
CA GLU A 139 -8.68 15.23 5.55
C GLU A 139 -7.83 13.96 5.51
N ILE A 140 -7.47 13.44 6.69
CA ILE A 140 -6.75 12.17 6.81
C ILE A 140 -7.55 11.02 6.18
N ILE A 141 -8.86 10.99 6.42
CA ILE A 141 -9.77 10.00 5.82
C ILE A 141 -9.85 10.16 4.29
N LYS A 142 -10.00 11.39 3.77
CA LYS A 142 -9.98 11.65 2.32
C LYS A 142 -8.67 11.19 1.67
N ARG A 143 -7.53 11.42 2.34
CA ARG A 143 -6.22 10.93 1.89
C ARG A 143 -6.16 9.42 1.85
N GLN A 144 -6.63 8.76 2.90
CA GLN A 144 -6.74 7.30 2.95
C GLN A 144 -7.58 6.75 1.78
N GLU A 145 -8.78 7.30 1.55
CA GLU A 145 -9.69 6.85 0.48
C GLU A 145 -9.07 7.03 -0.91
N SER A 146 -8.45 8.19 -1.16
CA SER A 146 -7.72 8.45 -2.39
C SER A 146 -6.56 7.45 -2.57
N GLY A 147 -5.80 7.19 -1.51
CA GLY A 147 -4.69 6.23 -1.53
C GLY A 147 -5.13 4.80 -1.86
N ILE A 148 -6.21 4.32 -1.25
CA ILE A 148 -6.79 2.99 -1.54
C ILE A 148 -7.21 2.92 -3.01
N LYS A 149 -7.99 3.89 -3.49
CA LYS A 149 -8.49 3.93 -4.87
C LYS A 149 -7.34 3.93 -5.89
N LYS A 150 -6.32 4.75 -5.69
CA LYS A 150 -5.17 4.80 -6.60
C LYS A 150 -4.35 3.52 -6.58
N THR A 151 -4.15 2.93 -5.41
CA THR A 151 -3.35 1.70 -5.31
C THR A 151 -4.02 0.55 -6.05
N LEU A 152 -5.34 0.40 -5.90
CA LEU A 152 -6.11 -0.62 -6.62
C LEU A 152 -6.13 -0.37 -8.13
N LYS A 153 -6.22 0.90 -8.56
CA LYS A 153 -6.08 1.26 -9.97
C LYS A 153 -4.70 0.90 -10.54
N PHE A 154 -3.61 1.20 -9.82
CA PHE A 154 -2.27 0.82 -10.24
C PHE A 154 -2.06 -0.70 -10.28
N LEU A 155 -2.71 -1.43 -9.38
CA LEU A 155 -2.74 -2.87 -9.43
C LEU A 155 -3.44 -3.37 -10.71
N GLU A 156 -4.60 -2.82 -11.09
CA GLU A 156 -5.24 -3.13 -12.37
C GLU A 156 -4.34 -2.80 -13.56
N ASP A 157 -3.67 -1.65 -13.55
CA ASP A 157 -2.73 -1.25 -14.60
C ASP A 157 -1.57 -2.24 -14.72
N ILE A 158 -1.03 -2.75 -13.61
CA ILE A 158 0.00 -3.79 -13.65
C ILE A 158 -0.56 -5.11 -14.18
N LEU A 159 -1.71 -5.56 -13.66
CA LEU A 159 -2.33 -6.82 -14.05
C LEU A 159 -2.67 -6.89 -15.54
N THR A 160 -3.25 -5.83 -16.08
CA THR A 160 -3.64 -5.73 -17.51
C THR A 160 -2.45 -5.65 -18.47
N ASN A 161 -1.24 -5.36 -17.96
CA ASN A 161 0.00 -5.40 -18.74
C ASN A 161 0.81 -6.68 -18.49
N MET A 162 0.32 -7.61 -17.65
CA MET A 162 0.95 -8.92 -17.41
C MET A 162 0.37 -10.03 -18.29
N ILE A 163 -0.82 -9.84 -18.85
CA ILE A 163 -1.56 -10.76 -19.73
C ILE A 163 -1.58 -10.15 -21.12
#